data_AF-A0A6N7PP18-F1
#
_entry.id   AF-A0A6N7PP18-F1
#
_cell.length_a   1.000
_cell.length_b   1.000
_cell.length_c   1.000
_cell.angle_alpha   90.00
_cell.angle_beta   90.00
_cell.angle_gamma   90.00
#
_symmetry.space_group_name_H-M   'P 1'
#
loop_
_entity.id
_entity.type
_entity.pdbx_description
1 polymer ?
#
loop_
_entity_poly.entity_id
_entity_poly.type
_entity_poly.pdbx_seq_one_letter_code
_entity_poly.pdbx_strand_id
1 'polypeptide(L)'
;MATNSSTFAASSAARLVFLGGVLLFSLMSGSASAAACRDLDSVKQSADPSRNTAMGGHLTQHILGMRPPPGTSQVGKTLFSERGKFELAWRVYMNTVTNPRTCSGRGVIQVFDLGFPIDAFSCRRADGNGQCTDWASYHATQVSVAFLFVNGSWILNTAFPMPID
;
A
#
# COMPACT_ATOMS: atom_id res chain seq x y z
N MET A 1 84.71 17.48 -23.32
CA MET A 1 84.25 16.60 -22.22
C MET A 1 83.15 15.72 -22.78
N ALA A 2 83.52 14.46 -22.99
CA ALA A 2 82.81 13.29 -22.44
C ALA A 2 81.53 12.96 -23.23
N THR A 3 81.65 12.17 -24.30
CA THR A 3 81.41 10.70 -24.31
C THR A 3 79.91 10.37 -24.33
N ASN A 4 79.40 9.38 -25.03
CA ASN A 4 79.83 8.54 -26.15
C ASN A 4 78.59 7.67 -26.42
N SER A 5 78.44 7.23 -27.66
CA SER A 5 77.80 5.95 -28.01
C SER A 5 76.29 5.78 -27.83
N SER A 6 75.56 4.99 -28.61
CA SER A 6 75.62 4.50 -30.00
C SER A 6 74.43 3.55 -30.13
N THR A 7 73.68 3.69 -31.23
CA THR A 7 73.15 2.59 -32.08
C THR A 7 72.00 1.66 -31.65
N PHE A 8 71.30 1.24 -32.73
CA PHE A 8 70.37 0.11 -32.98
C PHE A 8 68.88 0.41 -32.70
N ALA A 9 68.06 0.78 -33.67
CA ALA A 9 67.67 0.20 -34.98
C ALA A 9 66.58 -0.89 -34.90
N ALA A 10 65.56 -0.68 -35.74
CA ALA A 10 64.55 -1.64 -36.22
C ALA A 10 63.59 -2.18 -35.14
N SER A 11 62.36 -2.60 -35.40
CA SER A 11 61.41 -2.58 -36.51
C SER A 11 60.25 -3.42 -35.96
N SER A 12 59.00 -3.12 -36.29
CA SER A 12 58.05 -4.12 -36.81
C SER A 12 56.61 -3.69 -36.66
N ALA A 13 55.90 -3.99 -37.74
CA ALA A 13 54.54 -3.70 -38.06
C ALA A 13 53.51 -4.56 -37.30
N ALA A 14 52.26 -4.32 -37.69
CA ALA A 14 51.08 -5.17 -37.52
C ALA A 14 50.32 -5.00 -36.19
N ARG A 15 49.34 -4.08 -36.21
CA ARG A 15 48.21 -4.13 -35.28
C ARG A 15 47.14 -5.04 -35.87
N LEU A 16 47.00 -6.21 -35.25
CA LEU A 16 45.94 -7.18 -35.50
C LEU A 16 44.56 -6.58 -35.16
N VAL A 17 43.63 -6.86 -36.07
CA VAL A 17 42.18 -6.72 -35.94
C VAL A 17 41.67 -7.63 -34.83
N PHE A 18 40.83 -7.11 -33.91
CA PHE A 18 40.00 -7.95 -33.04
C PHE A 18 38.52 -7.77 -33.38
N LEU A 19 37.94 -8.90 -33.80
CA LEU A 19 36.56 -9.12 -34.19
C LEU A 19 35.58 -9.00 -33.01
N GLY A 20 34.42 -8.40 -33.28
CA GLY A 20 33.10 -8.95 -32.99
C GLY A 20 32.73 -9.27 -31.53
N GLY A 21 32.23 -8.27 -30.80
CA GLY A 21 31.46 -8.50 -29.58
C GLY A 21 29.96 -8.56 -29.87
N VAL A 22 29.38 -9.76 -29.91
CA VAL A 22 27.92 -9.97 -29.92
C VAL A 22 27.40 -9.74 -28.50
N LEU A 23 26.82 -8.56 -28.25
CA LEU A 23 26.06 -8.29 -27.02
C LEU A 23 24.72 -9.02 -27.08
N LEU A 24 24.64 -10.20 -26.44
CA LEU A 24 23.36 -10.80 -26.05
C LEU A 24 22.75 -9.99 -24.90
N PHE A 25 21.90 -9.01 -25.23
CA PHE A 25 20.94 -8.47 -24.27
C PHE A 25 19.80 -9.49 -24.09
N SER A 26 20.00 -10.43 -23.17
CA SER A 26 18.92 -11.28 -22.67
C SER A 26 17.90 -10.40 -21.94
N LEU A 27 16.83 -10.03 -22.65
CA LEU A 27 15.63 -9.41 -22.11
C LEU A 27 15.00 -10.42 -21.13
N MET A 28 15.38 -10.32 -19.85
CA MET A 28 14.65 -10.90 -18.74
C MET A 28 13.27 -10.25 -18.70
N SER A 29 12.35 -10.81 -19.47
CA SER A 29 10.92 -10.52 -19.38
C SER A 29 10.41 -11.15 -18.10
N GLY A 30 10.74 -10.54 -16.95
CA GLY A 30 10.10 -10.89 -15.69
C GLY A 30 8.61 -10.64 -15.85
N SER A 31 7.81 -11.69 -15.77
CA SER A 31 6.37 -11.57 -15.59
C SER A 31 6.17 -10.77 -14.31
N ALA A 32 5.83 -9.49 -14.43
CA ALA A 32 5.37 -8.67 -13.33
C ALA A 32 4.02 -9.25 -12.87
N SER A 33 4.08 -10.32 -12.08
CA SER A 33 2.91 -10.81 -11.34
C SER A 33 2.50 -9.68 -10.42
N ALA A 34 1.33 -9.11 -10.67
CA ALA A 34 0.84 -8.01 -9.86
C ALA A 34 0.56 -8.57 -8.45
N ALA A 35 1.33 -8.09 -7.48
CA ALA A 35 1.29 -8.57 -6.10
C ALA A 35 -0.08 -8.31 -5.46
N ALA A 36 -0.47 -9.17 -4.51
CA ALA A 36 -1.64 -8.90 -3.69
C ALA A 36 -1.45 -7.57 -2.96
N CYS A 37 -2.49 -6.73 -2.94
CA CYS A 37 -2.40 -5.40 -2.32
C CYS A 37 -1.83 -5.44 -0.92
N ARG A 38 -2.31 -6.40 -0.13
CA ARG A 38 -1.95 -6.56 1.28
C ARG A 38 -0.46 -6.86 1.51
N ASP A 39 0.24 -7.36 0.50
CA ASP A 39 1.65 -7.76 0.62
C ASP A 39 2.60 -6.58 0.40
N LEU A 40 2.12 -5.49 -0.23
CA LEU A 40 2.89 -4.28 -0.47
C LEU A 40 3.21 -3.55 0.84
N ASP A 41 4.46 -3.14 1.01
CA ASP A 41 4.89 -2.45 2.24
C ASP A 41 4.17 -1.12 2.44
N SER A 42 3.92 -0.36 1.38
CA SER A 42 3.15 0.89 1.45
C SER A 42 1.73 0.65 1.96
N VAL A 43 1.10 -0.47 1.58
CA VAL A 43 -0.22 -0.86 2.07
C VAL A 43 -0.16 -1.21 3.56
N LYS A 44 0.81 -2.04 3.98
CA LYS A 44 1.01 -2.40 5.40
C LYS A 44 1.27 -1.16 6.26
N GLN A 45 2.07 -0.21 5.77
CA GLN A 45 2.35 1.05 6.46
C GLN A 45 1.11 1.94 6.58
N SER A 46 0.35 2.06 5.49
CA SER A 46 -0.90 2.84 5.49
C SER A 46 -2.02 2.18 6.31
N ALA A 47 -1.90 0.89 6.64
CA ALA A 47 -2.83 0.23 7.54
C ALA A 47 -2.64 0.65 9.01
N ASP A 48 -1.58 1.38 9.38
CA ASP A 48 -1.52 2.08 10.66
C ASP A 48 -2.40 3.35 10.61
N PRO A 49 -3.49 3.44 11.39
CA PRO A 49 -4.36 4.61 11.39
C PRO A 49 -3.66 5.94 11.68
N SER A 50 -2.52 5.92 12.40
CA SER A 50 -1.75 7.14 12.68
C SER A 50 -0.98 7.67 11.47
N ARG A 51 -0.70 6.81 10.48
CA ARG A 51 0.04 7.14 9.26
C ARG A 51 -0.87 7.33 8.06
N ASN A 52 -2.03 6.66 8.08
CA ASN A 52 -2.94 6.56 6.94
C ASN A 52 -3.27 7.93 6.31
N THR A 53 -3.72 8.91 7.11
CA THR A 53 -4.10 10.23 6.60
C THR A 53 -2.92 10.98 5.96
N ALA A 54 -1.73 10.92 6.57
CA ALA A 54 -0.54 11.55 6.01
C ALA A 54 -0.11 10.90 4.67
N MET A 55 -0.48 9.64 4.46
CA MET A 55 -0.26 8.92 3.21
C MET A 55 -1.40 9.15 2.18
N GLY A 56 -2.40 9.97 2.50
CA GLY A 56 -3.54 10.29 1.63
C GLY A 56 -4.74 9.36 1.79
N GLY A 57 -4.75 8.53 2.83
CA GLY A 57 -5.87 7.64 3.14
C GLY A 57 -6.97 8.29 4.01
N HIS A 58 -8.10 7.60 4.08
CA HIS A 58 -9.35 8.00 4.71
C HIS A 58 -9.78 7.07 5.85
N LEU A 59 -8.92 6.15 6.30
CA LEU A 59 -9.24 5.13 7.30
C LEU A 59 -9.79 5.70 8.61
N THR A 60 -9.26 6.83 9.08
CA THR A 60 -9.69 7.46 10.34
C THR A 60 -11.12 8.02 10.29
N GLN A 61 -11.72 8.16 9.10
CA GLN A 61 -13.16 8.46 8.98
C GLN A 61 -14.05 7.33 9.47
N HIS A 62 -13.48 6.14 9.68
CA HIS A 62 -14.20 4.91 10.01
C HIS A 62 -13.75 4.32 11.35
N ILE A 63 -13.12 5.11 12.22
CA ILE A 63 -12.72 4.67 13.56
C ILE A 63 -13.21 5.71 14.58
N LEU A 64 -14.09 5.29 15.49
CA LEU A 64 -14.58 6.18 16.54
C LEU A 64 -13.42 6.67 17.42
N GLY A 65 -13.48 7.95 17.82
CA GLY A 65 -12.45 8.60 18.63
C GLY A 65 -11.23 9.08 17.84
N MET A 66 -11.08 8.68 16.58
CA MET A 66 -10.03 9.22 15.70
C MET A 66 -10.55 10.44 14.92
N ARG A 67 -9.65 11.37 14.59
CA ARG A 67 -9.99 12.55 13.79
C ARG A 67 -10.02 12.17 12.30
N PRO A 68 -11.10 12.48 11.56
CA PRO A 68 -11.11 12.24 10.11
C PRO A 68 -10.08 13.13 9.39
N PRO A 69 -9.66 12.81 8.15
CA PRO A 69 -8.83 13.67 7.34
C PRO A 69 -9.38 15.10 7.22
N PRO A 70 -8.52 16.11 7.02
CA PRO A 70 -8.96 17.49 6.83
C PRO A 70 -10.02 17.63 5.73
N GLY A 71 -11.06 18.43 5.99
CA GLY A 71 -12.15 18.67 5.03
C GLY A 71 -13.18 17.54 4.93
N THR A 72 -13.12 16.55 5.83
CA THR A 72 -14.04 15.40 5.79
C THR A 72 -14.72 15.17 7.14
N SER A 73 -15.73 14.30 7.16
CA SER A 73 -16.57 14.06 8.34
C SER A 73 -16.91 12.58 8.48
N GLN A 74 -17.11 12.15 9.73
CA GLN A 74 -17.61 10.81 10.07
C GLN A 74 -19.14 10.69 9.92
N VAL A 75 -19.89 11.80 9.74
CA VAL A 75 -21.36 11.74 9.56
C VAL A 75 -21.74 10.83 8.39
N GLY A 76 -22.68 9.92 8.62
CA GLY A 76 -23.15 8.97 7.63
C GLY A 76 -22.16 7.84 7.33
N LYS A 77 -21.06 7.73 8.09
CA LYS A 77 -20.09 6.63 7.98
C LYS A 77 -20.39 5.54 9.00
N THR A 78 -20.01 4.32 8.64
CA THR A 78 -19.88 3.22 9.58
C THR A 78 -18.49 3.24 10.20
N LEU A 79 -18.43 3.02 11.51
CA LEU A 79 -17.22 3.18 12.31
C LEU A 79 -16.93 1.88 13.06
N PHE A 80 -15.67 1.47 13.08
CA PHE A 80 -15.16 0.61 14.13
C PHE A 80 -15.35 1.31 15.49
N SER A 81 -15.75 0.57 16.51
CA SER A 81 -16.03 1.16 17.83
C SER A 81 -14.80 1.78 18.51
N GLU A 82 -13.61 1.35 18.10
CA GLU A 82 -12.32 1.87 18.53
C GLU A 82 -11.22 1.39 17.57
N ARG A 83 -10.02 1.98 17.71
CA ARG A 83 -8.84 1.60 16.93
C ARG A 83 -8.51 0.11 17.00
N GLY A 84 -8.62 -0.49 18.19
CA GLY A 84 -8.31 -1.91 18.41
C GLY A 84 -9.17 -2.86 17.59
N LYS A 85 -10.44 -2.51 17.32
CA LYS A 85 -11.33 -3.32 16.47
C LYS A 85 -10.92 -3.31 15.01
N PHE A 86 -10.47 -2.16 14.49
CA PHE A 86 -9.88 -2.10 13.16
C PHE A 86 -8.60 -2.94 13.09
N GLU A 87 -7.69 -2.80 14.06
CA GLU A 87 -6.43 -3.55 14.07
C GLU A 87 -6.65 -5.06 14.14
N LEU A 88 -7.67 -5.51 14.88
CA LEU A 88 -8.14 -6.88 14.89
C LEU A 88 -8.65 -7.31 13.51
N ALA A 89 -9.54 -6.53 12.89
CA ALA A 89 -10.05 -6.82 11.55
C ALA A 89 -8.95 -6.89 10.49
N TRP A 90 -7.97 -5.98 10.54
CA TRP A 90 -6.82 -5.99 9.65
C TRP A 90 -5.97 -7.24 9.84
N ARG A 91 -5.73 -7.67 11.10
CA ARG A 91 -5.02 -8.92 11.39
C ARG A 91 -5.75 -10.14 10.83
N VAL A 92 -7.08 -10.18 10.95
CA VAL A 92 -7.91 -11.23 10.33
C VAL A 92 -7.71 -11.20 8.81
N TYR A 93 -7.88 -10.04 8.17
CA TYR A 93 -7.67 -9.89 6.73
C TYR A 93 -6.29 -10.40 6.25
N MET A 94 -5.23 -10.10 7.00
CA MET A 94 -3.88 -10.54 6.67
C MET A 94 -3.70 -12.06 6.78
N ASN A 95 -4.38 -12.71 7.73
CA ASN A 95 -4.11 -14.10 8.10
C ASN A 95 -5.13 -15.12 7.55
N THR A 96 -6.37 -14.71 7.30
CA THR A 96 -7.46 -15.65 6.98
C THR A 96 -7.96 -15.53 5.54
N VAL A 97 -7.80 -14.37 4.89
CA VAL A 97 -8.21 -14.22 3.49
C VAL A 97 -7.25 -15.01 2.59
N THR A 98 -7.78 -16.02 1.90
CA THR A 98 -7.00 -16.93 1.05
C THR A 98 -6.85 -16.43 -0.39
N ASN A 99 -7.71 -15.50 -0.81
CA ASN A 99 -7.76 -14.92 -2.16
C ASN A 99 -7.66 -13.38 -2.11
N PRO A 100 -6.55 -12.82 -1.60
CA PRO A 100 -6.41 -11.38 -1.50
C PRO A 100 -6.41 -10.74 -2.90
N ARG A 101 -7.07 -9.59 -3.04
CA ARG A 101 -7.11 -8.89 -4.32
C ARG A 101 -5.73 -8.31 -4.68
N THR A 102 -5.40 -8.43 -5.97
CA THR A 102 -4.23 -7.81 -6.58
C THR A 102 -4.45 -6.32 -6.84
N CYS A 103 -3.45 -5.51 -6.51
CA CYS A 103 -3.48 -4.07 -6.74
C CYS A 103 -3.31 -3.74 -8.23
N SER A 104 -4.38 -3.23 -8.85
CA SER A 104 -4.41 -2.91 -10.28
C SER A 104 -5.51 -1.88 -10.58
N GLY A 105 -5.43 -1.25 -11.75
CA GLY A 105 -6.42 -0.26 -12.17
C GLY A 105 -6.46 0.99 -11.29
N ARG A 106 -7.65 1.55 -11.10
CA ARG A 106 -7.86 2.82 -10.34
C ARG A 106 -8.15 2.61 -8.86
N GLY A 107 -8.37 1.37 -8.43
CA GLY A 107 -8.79 1.06 -7.08
C GLY A 107 -9.34 -0.35 -6.99
N VAL A 108 -9.23 -0.93 -5.80
CA VAL A 108 -9.61 -2.32 -5.55
C VAL A 108 -10.35 -2.38 -4.23
N ILE A 109 -11.52 -3.02 -4.21
CA ILE A 109 -12.33 -3.22 -3.01
C ILE A 109 -12.41 -4.72 -2.74
N GLN A 110 -12.30 -5.10 -1.47
CA GLN A 110 -12.54 -6.46 -1.01
C GLN A 110 -13.36 -6.43 0.28
N VAL A 111 -14.44 -7.21 0.28
CA VAL A 111 -15.21 -7.51 1.49
C VAL A 111 -14.74 -8.87 2.01
N PHE A 112 -14.62 -9.00 3.33
CA PHE A 112 -14.27 -10.26 3.97
C PHE A 112 -15.04 -10.44 5.29
N ASP A 113 -15.27 -11.71 5.65
CA ASP A 113 -15.87 -12.09 6.92
C ASP A 113 -14.82 -12.15 8.04
N LEU A 114 -15.21 -11.69 9.22
CA LEU A 114 -14.40 -11.75 10.43
C LEU A 114 -14.45 -13.14 11.09
N GLY A 115 -15.53 -13.90 10.86
CA GLY A 115 -15.82 -15.15 11.56
C GLY A 115 -16.37 -14.97 12.99
N PHE A 116 -16.52 -13.72 13.44
CA PHE A 116 -17.13 -13.35 14.72
C PHE A 116 -17.68 -11.92 14.65
N PRO A 117 -18.69 -11.56 15.47
CA PRO A 117 -19.21 -10.21 15.51
C PRO A 117 -18.25 -9.24 16.23
N ILE A 118 -18.17 -8.01 15.74
CA ILE A 118 -17.54 -6.88 16.44
C ILE A 118 -18.55 -5.74 16.65
N ASP A 119 -18.34 -4.96 17.71
CA ASP A 119 -19.11 -3.73 17.92
C ASP A 119 -18.74 -2.67 16.88
N ALA A 120 -19.76 -2.05 16.32
CA ALA A 120 -19.63 -1.01 15.31
C ALA A 120 -20.72 0.06 15.48
N PHE A 121 -20.49 1.21 14.84
CA PHE A 121 -21.37 2.37 14.98
C PHE A 121 -21.72 2.98 13.64
N SER A 122 -22.97 3.39 13.46
CA SER A 122 -23.37 4.27 12.35
C SER A 122 -23.44 5.70 12.88
N CYS A 123 -22.57 6.58 12.36
CA CYS A 123 -22.52 7.94 12.83
C CYS A 123 -23.68 8.79 12.30
N ARG A 124 -24.42 9.43 13.21
CA ARG A 124 -25.59 10.28 12.88
C ARG A 124 -25.26 11.76 12.91
N ARG A 125 -24.35 12.17 13.80
CA ARG A 125 -23.93 13.57 13.96
C ARG A 125 -22.45 13.62 14.33
N ALA A 126 -21.79 14.68 13.90
CA ALA A 126 -20.41 14.98 14.25
C ALA A 126 -20.28 16.39 14.84
N ASP A 127 -19.16 16.64 15.50
CA ASP A 127 -18.76 17.98 15.94
C ASP A 127 -18.20 18.84 14.78
N GLY A 128 -17.76 20.06 15.11
CA GLY A 128 -17.16 20.99 14.15
C GLY A 128 -15.83 20.51 13.54
N ASN A 129 -15.22 19.45 14.09
CA ASN A 129 -14.02 18.81 13.55
C ASN A 129 -14.35 17.57 12.70
N GLY A 130 -15.64 17.26 12.49
CA GLY A 130 -16.10 16.09 11.76
C GLY A 130 -16.00 14.78 12.54
N GLN A 131 -15.69 14.81 13.85
CA GLN A 131 -15.66 13.62 14.69
C GLN A 131 -17.05 13.25 15.18
N CYS A 132 -17.38 11.97 15.16
CA CYS A 132 -18.71 11.50 15.54
C CYS A 132 -19.03 11.80 17.01
N THR A 133 -20.21 12.35 17.26
CA THR A 133 -20.72 12.70 18.60
C THR A 133 -22.07 12.07 18.92
N ASP A 134 -22.76 11.54 17.92
CA ASP A 134 -23.99 10.75 18.09
C ASP A 134 -23.99 9.60 17.10
N TRP A 135 -24.36 8.40 17.56
CA TRP A 135 -24.29 7.19 16.76
C TRP A 135 -25.35 6.16 17.12
N ALA A 136 -25.63 5.27 16.16
CA ALA A 136 -26.37 4.04 16.37
C ALA A 136 -25.39 2.87 16.56
N SER A 137 -25.58 2.05 17.58
CA SER A 137 -24.82 0.81 17.76
C SER A 137 -25.36 -0.33 16.92
N TYR A 138 -24.46 -1.14 16.37
CA TYR A 138 -24.79 -2.41 15.72
C TYR A 138 -23.60 -3.37 15.82
N HIS A 139 -23.80 -4.62 15.39
CA HIS A 139 -22.72 -5.59 15.25
C HIS A 139 -22.39 -5.82 13.78
N ALA A 140 -21.10 -5.87 13.46
CA ALA A 140 -20.62 -6.21 12.13
C ALA A 140 -19.93 -7.58 12.15
N THR A 141 -20.20 -8.40 11.16
CA THR A 141 -19.45 -9.65 10.89
C THR A 141 -18.58 -9.54 9.65
N GLN A 142 -18.76 -8.48 8.86
CA GLN A 142 -18.02 -8.21 7.63
C GLN A 142 -17.34 -6.85 7.65
N VAL A 143 -16.23 -6.77 6.94
CA VAL A 143 -15.48 -5.53 6.75
C VAL A 143 -15.19 -5.35 5.28
N SER A 144 -15.35 -4.13 4.79
CA SER A 144 -14.89 -3.71 3.46
C SER A 144 -13.55 -3.00 3.59
N VAL A 145 -12.57 -3.39 2.78
CA VAL A 145 -11.30 -2.69 2.61
C VAL A 145 -11.20 -2.17 1.18
N ALA A 146 -10.68 -0.96 1.03
CA ALA A 146 -10.43 -0.36 -0.28
C ALA A 146 -8.96 0.07 -0.38
N PHE A 147 -8.30 -0.39 -1.43
CA PHE A 147 -6.94 -0.01 -1.81
C PHE A 147 -6.99 0.95 -2.98
N LEU A 148 -6.24 2.05 -2.90
CA LEU A 148 -6.12 3.04 -3.98
C LEU A 148 -4.65 3.34 -4.26
N PHE A 149 -4.37 3.74 -5.50
CA PHE A 149 -3.07 4.27 -5.89
C PHE A 149 -3.05 5.78 -5.65
N VAL A 150 -2.31 6.22 -4.64
CA VAL A 150 -2.25 7.61 -4.17
C VAL A 150 -0.80 8.04 -4.10
N ASN A 151 -0.46 9.20 -4.67
CA ASN A 151 0.87 9.80 -4.63
C ASN A 151 2.01 8.83 -5.02
N GLY A 152 1.78 8.00 -6.06
CA GLY A 152 2.79 7.08 -6.57
C GLY A 152 2.91 5.75 -5.82
N SER A 153 2.04 5.47 -4.83
CA SER A 153 2.05 4.23 -4.06
C SER A 153 0.64 3.66 -3.88
N TRP A 154 0.52 2.33 -3.84
CA TRP A 154 -0.71 1.68 -3.38
C TRP A 154 -0.80 1.77 -1.86
N ILE A 155 -1.97 2.16 -1.34
CA ILE A 155 -2.24 2.24 0.09
C ILE A 155 -3.56 1.51 0.42
N LEU A 156 -3.71 1.06 1.66
CA LEU A 156 -5.03 0.86 2.25
C LEU A 156 -5.65 2.26 2.39
N ASN A 157 -6.54 2.61 1.47
CA ASN A 157 -7.17 3.92 1.50
C ASN A 157 -8.20 4.02 2.61
N THR A 158 -9.06 3.02 2.74
CA THR A 158 -10.06 2.98 3.82
C THR A 158 -10.43 1.54 4.17
N ALA A 159 -10.98 1.36 5.37
CA ALA A 159 -11.62 0.14 5.81
C ALA A 159 -12.81 0.50 6.70
N PHE A 160 -13.91 -0.24 6.60
CA PHE A 160 -15.09 0.02 7.44
C PHE A 160 -15.92 -1.25 7.71
N PRO A 161 -16.53 -1.33 8.90
CA PRO A 161 -17.45 -2.42 9.22
C PRO A 161 -18.74 -2.28 8.40
N MET A 162 -19.23 -3.41 7.90
CA MET A 162 -20.48 -3.51 7.15
C MET A 162 -21.64 -3.80 8.12
N PRO A 163 -22.76 -3.05 8.05
CA PRO A 163 -24.00 -3.45 8.72
C PRO A 163 -24.45 -4.82 8.22
N ILE A 164 -25.06 -5.60 9.12
CA ILE A 164 -25.75 -6.84 8.75
C ILE A 164 -27.13 -6.39 8.23
N ASP A 165 -27.40 -6.66 6.95
CA ASP A 165 -28.73 -6.46 6.35
C ASP A 165 -29.76 -7.47 6.90
#